data_AF-D1AWI7-F1
#
_entry.id   AF-D1AWI7-F1
#
_cell.length_a   1.000
_cell.length_b   1.000
_cell.length_c   1.000
_cell.angle_alpha   90.00
_cell.angle_beta   90.00
_cell.angle_gamma   90.00
#
_symmetry.space_group_name_H-M   'P 1'
#
loop_
_entity.id
_entity.type
_entity.pdbx_description
1 polymer ?
#
loop_
_entity_poly.entity_id
_entity_poly.type
_entity_poly.pdbx_seq_one_letter_code
_entity_poly.pdbx_strand_id
1 'polypeptide(L)'
;MNTNGKNSIAYGDGSKATAPNSIVLGIKSYILGDKNQGDSIIIGNNAYIYSLYGSSNNKNGHNAKSVLALGNETLATLDNSVALGHSSQTDYIQSDLNKPGYTARGSYSIPSSAKVGVISVGKKGYERRIINVADGYRDSDAVNVSQLKTLEDRLDGLTDKNDDKIRYFSVKDDEELIKLAQKKIDYKNYVKLKTKMLTIEARKKLEKQ
;
A
#
# COMPACT_ATOMS: atom_id res chain seq x y z
N MET A 1 -14.98 27.15 -19.49
CA MET A 1 -15.35 26.73 -18.12
C MET A 1 -16.75 26.12 -18.19
N ASN A 2 -16.94 24.90 -17.67
CA ASN A 2 -18.25 24.23 -17.69
C ASN A 2 -18.44 23.36 -16.43
N THR A 3 -19.47 23.65 -15.64
CA THR A 3 -19.84 22.89 -14.44
C THR A 3 -21.19 22.23 -14.67
N ASN A 4 -21.19 20.92 -14.94
CA ASN A 4 -22.42 20.12 -15.00
C ASN A 4 -22.70 19.40 -13.67
N GLY A 5 -21.70 19.26 -12.81
CA GLY A 5 -21.85 18.70 -11.47
C GLY A 5 -22.51 19.70 -10.52
N LYS A 6 -23.45 19.23 -9.69
CA LYS A 6 -24.03 20.05 -8.62
C LYS A 6 -22.94 20.48 -7.64
N ASN A 7 -22.98 21.74 -7.18
CA ASN A 7 -22.00 22.30 -6.23
C ASN A 7 -20.54 22.17 -6.68
N SER A 8 -20.29 22.18 -7.99
CA SER A 8 -18.93 22.06 -8.54
C SER A 8 -18.34 23.41 -8.94
N ILE A 9 -17.00 23.49 -8.94
CA ILE A 9 -16.24 24.65 -9.37
C ILE A 9 -15.35 24.22 -10.54
N ALA A 10 -15.36 24.97 -11.64
CA ALA A 10 -14.42 24.80 -12.73
C ALA A 10 -13.83 26.16 -13.12
N TYR A 11 -12.53 26.33 -12.90
CA TYR A 11 -11.78 27.54 -13.17
C TYR A 11 -10.60 27.26 -14.11
N GLY A 12 -10.51 28.04 -15.19
CA GLY A 12 -9.53 27.89 -16.26
C GLY A 12 -10.18 27.61 -17.61
N ASP A 13 -9.53 28.05 -18.69
CA ASP A 13 -10.03 27.84 -20.05
C ASP A 13 -10.17 26.33 -20.36
N GLY A 14 -11.28 25.93 -20.97
CA GLY A 14 -11.55 24.50 -21.24
C GLY A 14 -11.73 23.59 -20.02
N SER A 15 -11.73 24.11 -18.78
CA SER A 15 -11.99 23.30 -17.57
C SER A 15 -13.42 22.78 -17.51
N LYS A 16 -13.59 21.55 -17.00
CA LYS A 16 -14.90 20.92 -16.82
C LYS A 16 -15.01 20.06 -15.56
N ALA A 17 -16.06 20.29 -14.79
CA ALA A 17 -16.43 19.44 -13.64
C ALA A 17 -17.83 18.86 -13.84
N THR A 18 -17.96 17.55 -14.08
CA THR A 18 -19.27 16.89 -14.25
C THR A 18 -19.73 16.13 -13.02
N ALA A 19 -18.80 15.70 -12.17
CA ALA A 19 -19.11 15.05 -10.91
C ALA A 19 -19.57 16.10 -9.87
N PRO A 20 -20.54 15.78 -9.00
CA PRO A 20 -20.98 16.69 -7.93
C PRO A 20 -19.84 17.01 -6.95
N ASN A 21 -19.96 18.15 -6.25
CA ASN A 21 -19.03 18.62 -5.21
C ASN A 21 -17.55 18.64 -5.61
N SER A 22 -17.27 18.73 -6.91
CA SER A 22 -15.91 18.59 -7.44
C SER A 22 -15.31 19.94 -7.82
N ILE A 23 -13.99 20.05 -7.73
CA ILE A 23 -13.26 21.30 -7.98
C ILE A 23 -12.23 21.05 -9.08
N VAL A 24 -12.21 21.89 -10.11
CA VAL A 24 -11.20 21.89 -11.16
C VAL A 24 -10.56 23.25 -11.24
N LEU A 25 -9.26 23.30 -10.94
CA LEU A 25 -8.42 24.49 -11.09
C LEU A 25 -7.32 24.19 -12.12
N GLY A 26 -7.50 24.66 -13.35
CA GLY A 26 -6.53 24.49 -14.42
C GLY A 26 -7.13 24.57 -15.82
N ILE A 27 -6.27 24.71 -16.82
CA ILE A 27 -6.64 24.81 -18.23
C ILE A 27 -6.80 23.41 -18.82
N LYS A 28 -7.88 23.19 -19.60
CA LYS A 28 -8.17 21.92 -20.29
C LYS A 28 -8.12 20.71 -19.35
N SER A 29 -8.65 20.88 -18.15
CA SER A 29 -8.70 19.84 -17.12
C SER A 29 -10.13 19.37 -16.87
N TYR A 30 -10.31 18.08 -16.63
CA TYR A 30 -11.63 17.45 -16.66
C TYR A 30 -11.81 16.45 -15.53
N ILE A 31 -12.85 16.68 -14.71
CA ILE A 31 -13.43 15.64 -13.86
C ILE A 31 -14.66 15.11 -14.59
N LEU A 32 -14.55 13.89 -15.13
CA LEU A 32 -15.63 13.16 -15.78
C LEU A 32 -16.07 11.99 -14.88
N GLY A 33 -16.99 12.27 -13.96
CA GLY A 33 -17.54 11.29 -13.02
C GLY A 33 -19.03 11.02 -13.18
N ASP A 34 -19.54 10.07 -12.40
CA ASP A 34 -20.97 9.77 -12.30
C ASP A 34 -21.74 10.98 -11.72
N LYS A 35 -22.98 11.19 -12.16
CA LYS A 35 -23.79 12.34 -11.72
C LYS A 35 -24.13 12.34 -10.21
N ASN A 36 -24.00 11.20 -9.55
CA ASN A 36 -24.29 11.02 -8.13
C ASN A 36 -23.03 10.79 -7.28
N GLN A 37 -21.85 10.67 -7.88
CA GLN A 37 -20.61 10.35 -7.19
C GLN A 37 -19.54 11.38 -7.57
N GLY A 38 -18.94 12.04 -6.59
CA GLY A 38 -17.96 13.09 -6.88
C GLY A 38 -17.02 13.34 -5.71
N ASP A 39 -16.94 14.59 -5.24
CA ASP A 39 -15.97 14.99 -4.21
C ASP A 39 -14.52 14.89 -4.68
N SER A 40 -14.26 15.14 -5.96
CA SER A 40 -12.93 15.05 -6.57
C SER A 40 -12.32 16.42 -6.85
N ILE A 41 -11.00 16.50 -6.86
CA ILE A 41 -10.26 17.75 -7.03
C ILE A 41 -9.17 17.58 -8.08
N ILE A 42 -9.12 18.52 -9.04
CA ILE A 42 -8.00 18.71 -9.95
C ILE A 42 -7.35 20.05 -9.68
N ILE A 43 -6.03 20.06 -9.54
CA ILE A 43 -5.20 21.25 -9.57
C ILE A 43 -4.05 20.99 -10.54
N GLY A 44 -4.10 21.62 -11.71
CA GLY A 44 -3.13 21.43 -12.79
C GLY A 44 -3.77 21.53 -14.16
N ASN A 45 -2.94 21.78 -15.18
CA ASN A 45 -3.34 21.90 -16.58
C ASN A 45 -3.32 20.54 -17.28
N ASN A 46 -4.21 20.33 -18.25
CA ASN A 46 -4.34 19.07 -18.98
C ASN A 46 -4.48 17.84 -18.05
N ALA A 47 -5.09 18.02 -16.88
CA ALA A 47 -5.24 16.98 -15.88
C ALA A 47 -6.62 16.34 -15.95
N TYR A 48 -6.68 15.04 -15.72
CA TYR A 48 -7.89 14.26 -15.92
C TYR A 48 -8.19 13.33 -14.76
N ILE A 49 -9.44 13.37 -14.31
CA ILE A 49 -10.05 12.34 -13.47
C ILE A 49 -11.17 11.72 -14.29
N TYR A 50 -11.02 10.45 -14.66
CA TYR A 50 -12.00 9.73 -15.46
C TYR A 50 -12.67 8.62 -14.66
N SER A 51 -13.99 8.54 -14.80
CA SER A 51 -14.71 7.32 -14.53
C SER A 51 -14.39 6.27 -15.60
N LEU A 52 -14.20 5.02 -15.19
CA LEU A 52 -14.10 3.87 -16.10
C LEU A 52 -15.46 3.18 -16.33
N TYR A 53 -16.56 3.89 -16.08
CA TYR A 53 -17.91 3.38 -16.28
C TYR A 53 -18.15 3.07 -17.77
N GLY A 54 -18.35 1.78 -18.11
CA GLY A 54 -18.77 1.35 -19.44
C GLY A 54 -17.75 0.60 -20.32
N SER A 55 -16.59 0.16 -19.82
CA SER A 55 -15.72 -0.75 -20.59
C SER A 55 -16.18 -2.21 -20.45
N SER A 56 -16.54 -2.86 -21.57
CA SER A 56 -17.28 -4.12 -21.66
C SER A 56 -16.65 -5.36 -21.01
N ASN A 57 -15.42 -5.30 -20.48
CA ASN A 57 -14.67 -6.49 -20.04
C ASN A 57 -14.07 -6.32 -18.63
N ASN A 58 -14.93 -6.37 -17.59
CA ASN A 58 -14.61 -6.11 -16.17
C ASN A 58 -14.19 -4.67 -15.90
N LYS A 59 -14.94 -3.89 -15.10
CA LYS A 59 -14.44 -3.13 -13.92
C LYS A 59 -15.61 -2.80 -13.00
N ASN A 60 -15.53 -3.17 -11.73
CA ASN A 60 -16.23 -2.44 -10.68
C ASN A 60 -15.83 -0.97 -10.83
N GLY A 61 -16.78 -0.16 -11.29
CA GLY A 61 -16.54 1.15 -11.85
C GLY A 61 -15.97 2.12 -10.84
N HIS A 62 -14.82 2.69 -11.19
CA HIS A 62 -14.39 3.93 -10.60
C HIS A 62 -15.26 5.04 -11.19
N ASN A 63 -15.90 5.81 -10.33
CA ASN A 63 -16.89 6.82 -10.69
C ASN A 63 -16.34 8.24 -10.50
N ALA A 64 -15.01 8.36 -10.40
CA ALA A 64 -14.32 9.58 -10.07
C ALA A 64 -14.73 10.10 -8.68
N LYS A 65 -14.87 9.19 -7.71
CA LYS A 65 -15.22 9.54 -6.33
C LYS A 65 -13.98 9.75 -5.47
N SER A 66 -13.96 10.88 -4.77
CA SER A 66 -12.96 11.21 -3.77
C SER A 66 -11.52 11.08 -4.29
N VAL A 67 -11.28 11.56 -5.51
CA VAL A 67 -9.99 11.48 -6.20
C VAL A 67 -9.31 12.84 -6.19
N LEU A 68 -8.01 12.86 -5.89
CA LEU A 68 -7.18 14.06 -6.00
C LEU A 68 -6.16 13.90 -7.13
N ALA A 69 -6.16 14.82 -8.08
CA ALA A 69 -5.14 14.91 -9.11
C ALA A 69 -4.44 16.27 -8.99
N LEU A 70 -3.17 16.24 -8.58
CA LEU A 70 -2.36 17.42 -8.32
C LEU A 70 -1.11 17.39 -9.22
N GLY A 71 -1.09 18.23 -10.23
CA GLY A 71 -0.01 18.31 -11.21
C GLY A 71 -0.54 18.42 -12.64
N ASN A 72 0.31 18.90 -13.54
CA ASN A 72 -0.05 18.98 -14.97
C ASN A 72 -0.03 17.58 -15.59
N GLU A 73 -0.94 17.28 -16.50
CA GLU A 73 -0.99 16.02 -17.26
C GLU A 73 -1.23 14.76 -16.42
N THR A 74 -1.73 14.91 -15.18
CA THR A 74 -2.10 13.77 -14.35
C THR A 74 -3.28 13.01 -14.93
N LEU A 75 -3.30 11.69 -14.74
CA LEU A 75 -4.42 10.82 -15.09
C LEU A 75 -4.79 9.96 -13.89
N ALA A 76 -5.84 10.33 -13.15
CA ALA A 76 -6.35 9.54 -12.05
C ALA A 76 -7.65 8.84 -12.44
N THR A 77 -7.71 7.54 -12.20
CA THR A 77 -8.81 6.66 -12.63
C THR A 77 -9.30 5.75 -11.50
N LEU A 78 -8.63 5.76 -10.34
CA LEU A 78 -9.00 4.99 -9.16
C LEU A 78 -9.73 5.88 -8.16
N ASP A 79 -10.88 5.42 -7.66
CA ASP A 79 -11.60 6.09 -6.58
C ASP A 79 -10.74 6.13 -5.29
N ASN A 80 -11.02 7.11 -4.42
CA ASN A 80 -10.33 7.32 -3.14
C ASN A 80 -8.80 7.46 -3.25
N SER A 81 -8.29 7.81 -4.42
CA SER A 81 -6.85 7.77 -4.72
C SER A 81 -6.30 9.14 -5.09
N VAL A 82 -4.98 9.26 -5.07
CA VAL A 82 -4.24 10.49 -5.38
C VAL A 82 -3.26 10.25 -6.51
N ALA A 83 -3.28 11.09 -7.54
CA ALA A 83 -2.18 11.22 -8.51
C ALA A 83 -1.42 12.53 -8.20
N LEU A 84 -0.15 12.40 -7.80
CA LEU A 84 0.67 13.50 -7.32
C LEU A 84 1.90 13.71 -8.20
N GLY A 85 1.99 14.87 -8.85
CA GLY A 85 3.09 15.31 -9.70
C GLY A 85 2.78 15.26 -11.20
N HIS A 86 3.63 15.92 -12.00
CA HIS A 86 3.46 16.00 -13.45
C HIS A 86 3.37 14.61 -14.11
N SER A 87 2.37 14.39 -14.96
CA SER A 87 2.15 13.13 -15.67
C SER A 87 1.99 11.89 -14.77
N SER A 88 1.71 12.05 -13.47
CA SER A 88 1.43 10.93 -12.56
C SER A 88 0.11 10.25 -12.90
N GLN A 89 0.05 8.94 -12.69
CA GLN A 89 -1.13 8.13 -12.99
C GLN A 89 -1.42 7.15 -11.86
N THR A 90 -2.69 6.97 -11.53
CA THR A 90 -3.13 5.84 -10.69
C THR A 90 -3.31 4.62 -11.60
N ASP A 91 -2.21 3.97 -11.96
CA ASP A 91 -2.14 2.92 -12.99
C ASP A 91 -2.45 1.50 -12.49
N TYR A 92 -2.82 1.36 -11.22
CA TYR A 92 -3.37 0.12 -10.65
C TYR A 92 -4.79 -0.14 -11.16
N ILE A 93 -5.24 -1.39 -11.11
CA ILE A 93 -6.64 -1.76 -11.28
C ILE A 93 -7.21 -2.38 -10.00
N GLN A 94 -8.54 -2.42 -9.88
CA GLN A 94 -9.25 -2.98 -8.73
C GLN A 94 -8.72 -4.36 -8.30
N SER A 95 -8.42 -5.26 -9.26
CA SER A 95 -7.93 -6.60 -8.96
C SER A 95 -6.51 -6.61 -8.37
N ASP A 96 -5.70 -5.59 -8.64
CA ASP A 96 -4.38 -5.47 -8.03
C ASP A 96 -4.48 -4.98 -6.59
N LEU A 97 -5.39 -4.06 -6.31
CA LEU A 97 -5.67 -3.57 -4.95
C LEU A 97 -6.42 -4.56 -4.06
N ASN A 98 -6.97 -5.64 -4.63
CA ASN A 98 -7.57 -6.73 -3.89
C ASN A 98 -6.55 -7.80 -3.48
N LYS A 99 -5.32 -7.75 -4.00
CA LYS A 99 -4.24 -8.64 -3.60
C LYS A 99 -3.54 -8.04 -2.38
N PRO A 100 -3.13 -8.86 -1.39
CA PRO A 100 -2.33 -8.35 -0.28
C PRO A 100 -1.02 -7.78 -0.82
N GLY A 101 -0.52 -6.73 -0.17
CA GLY A 101 0.83 -6.21 -0.44
C GLY A 101 1.87 -7.29 -0.23
N TYR A 102 3.00 -7.18 -0.96
CA TYR A 102 4.12 -8.09 -0.80
C TYR A 102 4.61 -8.09 0.65
N THR A 103 4.77 -9.28 1.22
CA THR A 103 5.32 -9.47 2.56
C THR A 103 6.30 -10.66 2.53
N ALA A 104 7.33 -10.61 3.37
CA ALA A 104 8.28 -11.69 3.49
C ALA A 104 7.58 -12.99 3.95
N ARG A 105 8.12 -14.16 3.55
CA ARG A 105 7.52 -15.45 3.88
C ARG A 105 7.37 -15.62 5.39
N GLY A 106 6.13 -15.79 5.85
CA GLY A 106 5.79 -15.97 7.27
C GLY A 106 5.58 -14.67 8.05
N SER A 107 5.61 -13.52 7.37
CA SER A 107 5.27 -12.22 7.96
C SER A 107 3.79 -11.89 7.80
N TYR A 108 3.30 -10.97 8.63
CA TYR A 108 1.94 -10.43 8.51
C TYR A 108 1.94 -9.31 7.47
N SER A 109 0.90 -9.24 6.64
CA SER A 109 0.66 -8.11 5.74
C SER A 109 -0.44 -7.26 6.35
N ILE A 110 -0.22 -5.96 6.51
CA ILE A 110 -1.28 -5.04 6.91
C ILE A 110 -2.28 -4.98 5.74
N PRO A 111 -3.57 -5.34 5.95
CA PRO A 111 -4.53 -5.37 4.86
C PRO A 111 -4.69 -3.98 4.24
N SER A 112 -4.42 -3.87 2.95
CA SER A 112 -4.96 -2.80 2.11
C SER A 112 -6.21 -3.32 1.39
N SER A 113 -7.09 -2.42 0.99
CA SER A 113 -8.20 -2.78 0.12
C SER A 113 -8.40 -1.74 -0.94
N ALA A 114 -8.96 -2.18 -2.07
CA ALA A 114 -9.33 -1.30 -3.16
C ALA A 114 -10.38 -0.23 -2.78
N LYS A 115 -11.01 -0.32 -1.61
CA LYS A 115 -11.89 0.74 -1.10
C LYS A 115 -11.12 1.94 -0.52
N VAL A 116 -9.87 1.75 -0.10
CA VAL A 116 -9.08 2.80 0.57
C VAL A 116 -8.30 3.64 -0.45
N GLY A 117 -7.99 3.09 -1.61
CA GLY A 117 -7.26 3.78 -2.68
C GLY A 117 -5.73 3.77 -2.51
N VAL A 118 -5.04 4.53 -3.35
CA VAL A 118 -3.57 4.63 -3.37
C VAL A 118 -3.10 6.08 -3.57
N ILE A 119 -1.85 6.35 -3.21
CA ILE A 119 -1.16 7.58 -3.62
C ILE A 119 -0.11 7.20 -4.64
N SER A 120 -0.32 7.59 -5.90
CA SER A 120 0.67 7.46 -6.96
C SER A 120 1.48 8.75 -7.09
N VAL A 121 2.79 8.64 -6.88
CA VAL A 121 3.74 9.74 -7.05
C VAL A 121 4.38 9.75 -8.45
N GLY A 122 3.88 8.95 -9.39
CA GLY A 122 4.46 8.78 -10.73
C GLY A 122 3.59 7.92 -11.61
N LYS A 123 4.21 7.17 -12.53
CA LYS A 123 3.59 6.08 -13.29
C LYS A 123 4.67 5.06 -13.63
N LYS A 124 4.29 3.86 -14.06
CA LYS A 124 5.25 2.85 -14.52
C LYS A 124 6.27 3.43 -15.53
N GLY A 125 7.56 3.29 -15.22
CA GLY A 125 8.69 3.81 -16.00
C GLY A 125 9.01 5.31 -15.79
N TYR A 126 8.24 6.00 -14.94
CA TYR A 126 8.43 7.40 -14.55
C TYR A 126 8.20 7.54 -13.04
N GLU A 127 8.85 6.69 -12.27
CA GLU A 127 8.81 6.69 -10.82
C GLU A 127 9.54 7.90 -10.24
N ARG A 128 9.16 8.30 -9.03
CA ARG A 128 9.82 9.39 -8.30
C ARG A 128 10.45 8.88 -7.02
N ARG A 129 11.59 9.46 -6.66
CA ARG A 129 12.14 9.32 -5.31
C ARG A 129 11.29 10.13 -4.33
N ILE A 130 10.96 9.52 -3.20
CA ILE A 130 10.40 10.22 -2.04
C ILE A 130 11.58 10.50 -1.10
N ILE A 131 11.92 11.76 -0.92
CA ILE A 131 13.10 12.20 -0.16
C ILE A 131 12.68 12.83 1.17
N ASN A 132 13.63 12.93 2.11
CA ASN A 132 13.43 13.49 3.45
C ASN A 132 12.38 12.72 4.28
N VAL A 133 12.39 11.39 4.15
CA VAL A 133 11.55 10.49 4.92
C VAL A 133 12.29 10.10 6.20
N ALA A 134 11.75 10.50 7.35
CA ALA A 134 12.24 10.06 8.65
C ALA A 134 12.05 8.54 8.84
N ASP A 135 12.81 7.94 9.75
CA ASP A 135 12.70 6.51 10.04
C ASP A 135 11.28 6.14 10.49
N GLY A 136 10.72 5.07 9.91
CA GLY A 136 9.40 4.56 10.30
C GLY A 136 9.43 3.91 11.69
N TYR A 137 8.36 4.08 12.47
CA TYR A 137 8.22 3.51 13.82
C TYR A 137 7.10 2.46 13.90
N ARG A 138 5.93 2.75 13.32
CA ARG A 138 4.80 1.80 13.26
C ARG A 138 4.96 0.87 12.06
N ASP A 139 4.30 -0.29 12.12
CA ASP A 139 4.30 -1.27 11.03
C ASP A 139 3.76 -0.74 9.69
N SER A 140 3.03 0.39 9.71
CA SER A 140 2.47 1.06 8.52
C SER A 140 3.26 2.28 8.05
N ASP A 141 4.36 2.65 8.73
CA ASP A 141 5.18 3.78 8.34
C ASP A 141 6.10 3.41 7.16
N ALA A 142 6.43 4.39 6.31
CA ALA A 142 7.38 4.18 5.23
C ALA A 142 8.78 3.91 5.78
N VAL A 143 9.47 2.90 5.24
CA VAL A 143 10.86 2.61 5.54
C VAL A 143 11.76 3.44 4.61
N ASN A 144 12.84 4.00 5.14
CA ASN A 144 13.83 4.72 4.34
C ASN A 144 15.11 3.90 4.10
N VAL A 145 16.06 4.47 3.35
CA VAL A 145 17.31 3.78 2.98
C VAL A 145 18.24 3.56 4.18
N SER A 146 18.25 4.43 5.21
CA SER A 146 19.09 4.22 6.41
C SER A 146 18.68 2.97 7.18
N GLN A 147 17.36 2.78 7.38
CA GLN A 147 16.84 1.57 8.03
C GLN A 147 17.19 0.29 7.26
N LEU A 148 17.17 0.34 5.93
CA LEU A 148 17.58 -0.80 5.09
C LEU A 148 19.08 -1.09 5.19
N LYS A 149 19.93 -0.06 5.18
CA LYS A 149 21.39 -0.21 5.35
C LYS A 149 21.76 -0.79 6.71
N THR A 150 21.07 -0.42 7.78
CA THR A 150 21.28 -1.03 9.10
C THR A 150 21.02 -2.54 9.08
N LEU A 151 20.11 -3.03 8.23
CA LEU A 151 19.91 -4.47 8.05
C LEU A 151 21.05 -5.11 7.24
N GLU A 152 21.55 -4.43 6.21
CA GLU A 152 22.70 -4.84 5.39
C GLU A 152 23.97 -4.95 6.23
N ASP A 153 24.30 -3.93 7.03
CA ASP A 153 25.49 -3.93 7.91
C ASP A 153 25.46 -5.10 8.92
N ARG A 154 24.26 -5.45 9.43
CA ARG A 154 24.06 -6.62 10.31
C ARG A 154 24.26 -7.95 9.57
N LEU A 155 24.02 -7.97 8.26
CA LEU A 155 24.26 -9.13 7.41
C LEU A 155 25.73 -9.22 6.97
N ASP A 156 26.41 -8.11 6.73
CA ASP A 156 27.82 -8.11 6.29
C ASP A 156 28.81 -8.27 7.44
N GLY A 157 28.44 -7.88 8.66
CA GLY A 157 29.18 -8.13 9.90
C GLY A 157 29.39 -9.60 10.28
N LEU A 158 29.00 -10.55 9.41
CA LEU A 158 29.29 -11.98 9.53
C LEU A 158 30.80 -12.30 9.55
N THR A 159 31.65 -11.39 9.08
CA THR A 159 33.12 -11.55 9.06
C THR A 159 33.82 -11.14 10.36
N ASP A 160 33.20 -10.32 11.23
CA ASP A 160 33.78 -9.91 12.52
C ASP A 160 33.25 -10.75 13.68
N LYS A 161 34.13 -11.16 14.60
CA LYS A 161 33.91 -12.24 15.59
C LYS A 161 33.02 -11.87 16.80
N ASN A 162 32.30 -10.75 16.78
CA ASN A 162 31.48 -10.29 17.92
C ASN A 162 29.99 -10.64 17.73
N ASP A 163 29.27 -10.85 18.84
CA ASP A 163 28.23 -11.87 19.06
C ASP A 163 26.82 -11.60 18.48
N ASP A 164 26.64 -10.60 17.60
CA ASP A 164 25.32 -10.23 17.03
C ASP A 164 25.06 -10.81 15.63
N LYS A 165 25.55 -12.03 15.39
CA LYS A 165 25.54 -12.69 14.08
C LYS A 165 24.19 -13.30 13.72
N ILE A 166 23.78 -13.16 12.46
CA ILE A 166 22.84 -14.10 11.82
C ILE A 166 23.59 -15.43 11.64
N ARG A 167 23.37 -16.40 12.54
CA ARG A 167 24.04 -17.71 12.46
C ARG A 167 23.48 -18.54 11.31
N TYR A 168 24.22 -18.63 10.21
CA TYR A 168 23.97 -19.63 9.17
C TYR A 168 24.47 -20.98 9.67
N PHE A 169 23.55 -21.87 10.03
CA PHE A 169 23.88 -23.27 10.24
C PHE A 169 24.05 -23.93 8.87
N SER A 170 25.29 -24.05 8.40
CA SER A 170 25.59 -24.96 7.30
C SER A 170 25.47 -26.37 7.82
N VAL A 171 24.57 -27.14 7.24
CA VAL A 171 24.49 -28.57 7.50
C VAL A 171 25.31 -29.27 6.43
N LYS A 172 26.26 -30.11 6.84
CA LYS A 172 27.19 -30.77 5.91
C LYS A 172 26.50 -31.87 5.11
N ASP A 173 25.56 -32.57 5.73
CA ASP A 173 24.95 -33.78 5.18
C ASP A 173 23.42 -33.78 5.40
N ASP A 174 22.65 -34.33 4.45
CA ASP A 174 21.17 -34.35 4.48
C ASP A 174 20.61 -35.02 5.75
N GLU A 175 21.31 -36.00 6.33
CA GLU A 175 20.90 -36.67 7.57
C GLU A 175 20.91 -35.73 8.80
N GLU A 176 21.90 -34.86 8.92
CA GLU A 176 21.93 -33.87 10.00
C GLU A 176 20.80 -32.85 9.81
N LEU A 177 20.44 -32.55 8.56
CA LEU A 177 19.42 -31.57 8.20
C LEU A 177 18.03 -32.08 8.62
N ILE A 178 17.78 -33.36 8.39
CA ILE A 178 16.57 -34.07 8.84
C ILE A 178 16.50 -34.10 10.38
N LYS A 179 17.61 -34.40 11.07
CA LYS A 179 17.67 -34.39 12.55
C LYS A 179 17.42 -32.99 13.14
N LEU A 180 18.01 -31.95 12.56
CA LEU A 180 17.81 -30.55 12.96
C LEU A 180 16.38 -30.06 12.68
N ALA A 181 15.82 -30.42 11.52
CA ALA A 181 14.44 -30.11 11.16
C ALA A 181 13.46 -30.77 12.14
N GLN A 182 13.69 -32.05 12.48
CA GLN A 182 12.89 -32.77 13.46
C GLN A 182 12.99 -32.11 14.85
N LYS A 183 14.20 -31.78 15.32
CA LYS A 183 14.41 -31.10 16.61
C LYS A 183 13.69 -29.74 16.67
N LYS A 184 13.62 -29.01 15.55
CA LYS A 184 12.88 -27.74 15.46
C LYS A 184 11.36 -27.94 15.52
N ILE A 185 10.84 -28.99 14.86
CA ILE A 185 9.42 -29.37 14.94
C ILE A 185 9.07 -29.77 16.38
N ASP A 186 9.88 -30.60 17.00
CA ASP A 186 9.69 -31.08 18.37
C ASP A 186 9.71 -29.92 19.37
N TYR A 187 10.63 -28.97 19.21
CA TYR A 187 10.68 -27.77 20.03
C TYR A 187 9.41 -26.91 19.91
N LYS A 188 8.91 -26.69 18.68
CA LYS A 188 7.65 -25.96 18.47
C LYS A 188 6.47 -26.69 19.13
N ASN A 189 6.43 -28.01 19.04
CA ASN A 189 5.40 -28.82 19.69
C ASN A 189 5.49 -28.75 21.22
N TYR A 190 6.70 -28.82 21.78
CA TYR A 190 6.94 -28.65 23.22
C TYR A 190 6.43 -27.30 23.73
N VAL A 191 6.78 -26.20 23.07
CA VAL A 191 6.33 -24.86 23.46
C VAL A 191 4.80 -24.79 23.44
N LYS A 192 4.15 -25.30 22.38
CA LYS A 192 2.69 -25.35 22.27
C LYS A 192 2.04 -26.15 23.42
N LEU A 193 2.58 -27.31 23.75
CA LEU A 193 2.08 -28.16 24.82
C LEU A 193 2.29 -27.53 26.20
N LYS A 194 3.46 -26.92 26.45
CA LYS A 194 3.77 -26.23 27.69
C LYS A 194 2.86 -25.03 27.92
N THR A 195 2.59 -24.25 26.89
CA THR A 195 1.61 -23.15 26.97
C THR A 195 0.23 -23.69 27.34
N LYS A 196 -0.24 -24.78 26.72
CA LYS A 196 -1.51 -25.40 27.09
C LYS A 196 -1.54 -25.87 28.55
N MET A 197 -0.46 -26.50 29.02
CA MET A 197 -0.34 -26.97 30.40
C MET A 197 -0.43 -25.80 31.39
N LEU A 198 0.34 -24.73 31.16
CA LEU A 198 0.31 -23.53 32.00
C LEU A 198 -1.07 -22.88 32.02
N THR A 199 -1.77 -22.84 30.89
CA THR A 199 -3.16 -22.35 30.84
C THR A 199 -4.11 -23.21 31.68
N ILE A 200 -3.96 -24.53 31.65
CA ILE A 200 -4.76 -25.46 32.48
C ILE A 200 -4.44 -25.26 33.96
N GLU A 201 -3.17 -25.13 34.33
CA GLU A 201 -2.75 -24.86 35.71
C GLU A 201 -3.27 -23.53 36.24
N ALA A 202 -3.23 -22.48 35.42
CA ALA A 202 -3.77 -21.17 35.77
C ALA A 202 -5.28 -21.25 36.02
N ARG A 203 -6.04 -21.97 35.18
CA ARG A 203 -7.48 -22.19 35.38
C ARG A 203 -7.78 -22.97 36.67
N LYS A 204 -7.02 -24.03 36.95
CA LYS A 204 -7.15 -24.81 38.20
C LYS A 204 -6.87 -23.98 39.46
N LYS A 205 -6.02 -22.96 39.38
CA LYS A 205 -5.76 -22.04 40.50
C LYS A 205 -6.91 -21.05 40.71
N LEU A 206 -7.55 -20.59 39.63
CA LEU A 206 -8.72 -19.71 39.69
C LEU A 206 -9.97 -20.43 40.21
N GLU A 207 -10.13 -21.74 39.95
CA GLU A 207 -11.24 -22.54 40.47
C GLU A 207 -11.10 -22.91 41.98
N LYS A 208 -9.99 -22.54 42.63
CA LYS A 208 -9.73 -22.81 44.06
C LYS A 208 -9.80 -21.55 44.95
N GLN A 209 -10.19 -20.41 44.40
CA GLN A 209 -10.50 -19.17 45.13
C GLN A 209 -12.02 -19.03 45.26
#